data_AF-C6WD26-F1
#
_entry.id   AF-C6WD26-F1
#
_cell.length_a   1.000
_cell.length_b   1.000
_cell.length_c   1.000
_cell.angle_alpha   90.00
_cell.angle_beta   90.00
_cell.angle_gamma   90.00
#
_symmetry.space_group_name_H-M   'P 1'
#
loop_
_entity.id
_entity.type
_entity.pdbx_description
1 polymer ?
#
loop_
_entity_poly.entity_id
_entity_poly.type
_entity_poly.pdbx_seq_one_letter_code
_entity_poly.pdbx_strand_id
1 'polypeptide(L)'
;MTEALIRIGELAAKAGVSPRTVDHYTNLGLLMPAGRSGGNYRLYREQDADVIALVKELEAGGLPLEEIAKAMTSGEADVTGALERIGADLDLLKGAADAAAPELQGLLAVIAGRVQSLITIALQIPPDLLLP
;
A
#
# COMPACT_ATOMS: atom_id res chain seq x y z
N MET A 1 -20.56 15.58 5.09
CA MET A 1 -21.54 14.56 4.65
C MET A 1 -21.35 13.35 5.54
N THR A 2 -22.40 12.82 6.15
CA THR A 2 -22.33 11.64 7.02
C THR A 2 -21.95 10.44 6.16
N GLU A 3 -20.74 9.90 6.32
CA GLU A 3 -20.34 8.70 5.60
C GLU A 3 -21.24 7.52 5.99
N ALA A 4 -21.76 6.82 4.98
CA ALA A 4 -22.49 5.59 5.20
C ALA A 4 -21.51 4.51 5.66
N LEU A 5 -21.85 3.86 6.77
CA LEU A 5 -21.08 2.74 7.30
C LEU A 5 -21.59 1.43 6.70
N ILE A 6 -20.67 0.63 6.17
CA ILE A 6 -20.96 -0.63 5.48
C ILE A 6 -20.39 -1.84 6.22
N ARG A 7 -21.00 -3.01 6.02
CA ARG A 7 -20.52 -4.25 6.65
C ARG A 7 -19.32 -4.81 5.90
N ILE A 8 -18.58 -5.72 6.56
CA ILE A 8 -17.43 -6.42 5.96
C ILE A 8 -17.74 -7.07 4.59
N GLY A 9 -18.94 -7.64 4.43
CA GLY A 9 -19.34 -8.27 3.17
C GLY A 9 -19.59 -7.27 2.04
N GLU A 10 -20.15 -6.11 2.37
CA GLU A 10 -20.37 -5.01 1.41
C GLU A 10 -19.04 -4.37 1.01
N LEU A 11 -18.14 -4.16 1.99
CA LEU A 11 -16.79 -3.65 1.72
C LEU A 11 -16.01 -4.62 0.84
N ALA A 12 -16.05 -5.92 1.15
CA ALA A 12 -15.40 -6.95 0.36
C ALA A 12 -15.90 -6.99 -1.09
N ALA A 13 -17.23 -6.89 -1.28
CA ALA A 13 -17.83 -6.82 -2.61
C ALA A 13 -17.38 -5.56 -3.38
N LYS A 14 -17.38 -4.40 -2.70
CA LYS A 14 -16.97 -3.11 -3.30
C LYS A 14 -15.50 -3.11 -3.72
N ALA A 15 -14.62 -3.69 -2.90
CA ALA A 15 -13.19 -3.76 -3.17
C ALA A 15 -12.76 -4.98 -4.03
N GLY A 16 -13.71 -5.84 -4.42
CA GLY A 16 -13.43 -7.04 -5.22
C GLY A 16 -12.48 -8.02 -4.50
N VAL A 17 -12.66 -8.20 -3.20
CA VAL A 17 -11.88 -9.13 -2.36
C VAL A 17 -12.78 -10.05 -1.55
N SER A 18 -12.20 -11.06 -0.89
CA SER A 18 -12.95 -11.89 0.03
C SER A 18 -13.17 -11.17 1.37
N PRO A 19 -14.26 -11.46 2.10
CA PRO A 19 -14.43 -10.98 3.48
C PRO A 19 -13.26 -11.39 4.40
N ARG A 20 -12.62 -12.54 4.12
CA ARG A 20 -11.42 -13.00 4.82
C ARG A 20 -10.21 -12.08 4.59
N THR A 21 -10.08 -11.50 3.40
CA THR A 21 -9.03 -10.51 3.09
C THR A 21 -9.26 -9.23 3.90
N VAL A 22 -10.50 -8.75 3.96
CA VAL A 22 -10.86 -7.58 4.77
C VAL A 22 -10.58 -7.83 6.26
N ASP A 23 -10.93 -9.02 6.76
CA ASP A 23 -10.61 -9.42 8.14
C ASP A 23 -9.10 -9.49 8.38
N HIS A 24 -8.34 -10.05 7.43
CA HIS A 24 -6.89 -10.11 7.50
C HIS A 24 -6.25 -8.71 7.58
N TYR A 25 -6.65 -7.80 6.69
CA TYR A 25 -6.16 -6.42 6.70
C TYR A 25 -6.57 -5.66 7.97
N THR A 26 -7.77 -5.93 8.50
CA THR A 26 -8.21 -5.41 9.80
C THR A 26 -7.28 -5.88 10.93
N ASN A 27 -6.88 -7.16 10.93
CA ASN A 27 -5.99 -7.72 11.95
C ASN A 27 -4.55 -7.19 11.84
N LEU A 28 -4.11 -6.81 10.63
CA LEU A 28 -2.83 -6.14 10.39
C LEU A 28 -2.86 -4.64 10.73
N GLY A 29 -4.02 -4.11 11.12
CA GLY A 29 -4.18 -2.68 11.40
C GLY A 29 -4.28 -1.81 10.14
N LEU A 30 -4.32 -2.41 8.94
CA LEU A 30 -4.49 -1.69 7.67
C LEU A 30 -5.92 -1.14 7.47
N LEU A 31 -6.89 -1.68 8.19
CA LEU A 31 -8.27 -1.21 8.19
C LEU A 31 -8.76 -1.06 9.62
N MET A 32 -9.35 0.08 9.95
CA MET A 32 -9.93 0.32 11.27
C MET A 32 -11.46 0.40 11.19
N PRO A 33 -12.20 -0.53 11.83
CA PRO A 33 -13.65 -0.46 11.86
C PRO A 33 -14.11 0.86 12.50
N ALA A 34 -14.90 1.65 11.76
CA ALA A 34 -15.45 2.90 12.24
C ALA A 34 -16.53 2.71 13.33
N GLY A 35 -17.02 1.50 13.52
CA GLY A 35 -17.93 1.18 14.61
C GLY A 35 -18.45 -0.25 14.58
N ARG A 36 -19.56 -0.47 15.30
CA ARG A 36 -20.29 -1.74 15.33
C ARG A 36 -21.78 -1.48 15.14
N SER A 37 -22.45 -2.38 14.43
CA SER A 37 -23.91 -2.36 14.29
C SER A 37 -24.60 -2.86 15.58
N GLY A 38 -25.92 -2.65 15.68
CA GLY A 38 -26.74 -3.20 16.79
C GLY A 38 -26.71 -4.74 16.91
N GLY A 39 -26.31 -5.45 15.85
CA GLY A 39 -26.06 -6.89 15.85
C GLY A 39 -24.61 -7.29 16.12
N ASN A 40 -23.77 -6.39 16.60
CA ASN A 40 -22.33 -6.58 16.89
C ASN A 40 -21.42 -6.85 15.66
N TYR A 41 -21.93 -6.67 14.44
CA TYR A 41 -21.08 -6.70 13.23
C TYR A 41 -20.16 -5.48 13.16
N ARG A 42 -18.90 -5.67 12.76
CA ARG A 42 -17.96 -4.59 12.44
C ARG A 42 -18.48 -3.78 11.24
N LEU A 43 -18.37 -2.46 11.37
CA LEU A 43 -18.74 -1.50 10.35
C LEU A 43 -17.52 -0.72 9.89
N TYR A 44 -17.44 -0.50 8.59
CA TYR A 44 -16.34 0.13 7.87
C TYR A 44 -16.84 1.35 7.12
N ARG A 45 -15.94 2.25 6.77
CA ARG A 45 -16.24 3.35 5.85
C ARG A 45 -16.29 2.81 4.44
N GLU A 46 -17.04 3.49 3.58
CA GLU A 46 -17.01 3.18 2.16
C GLU A 46 -15.65 3.47 1.50
N GLN A 47 -14.91 4.44 2.05
CA GLN A 47 -13.55 4.83 1.64
C GLN A 47 -12.49 3.77 1.96
N ASP A 48 -12.78 2.85 2.88
CA ASP A 48 -11.87 1.75 3.22
C ASP A 48 -11.61 0.83 1.99
N ALA A 49 -12.46 0.91 0.96
CA ALA A 49 -12.24 0.21 -0.32
C ALA A 49 -11.02 0.75 -1.07
N ASP A 50 -10.72 2.05 -0.95
CA ASP A 50 -9.59 2.69 -1.59
C ASP A 50 -8.27 2.24 -0.95
N VAL A 51 -8.26 2.07 0.38
CA VAL A 51 -7.13 1.49 1.12
C VAL A 51 -6.84 0.07 0.64
N ILE A 52 -7.89 -0.75 0.47
CA ILE A 52 -7.73 -2.11 -0.07
C ILE A 52 -7.16 -2.09 -1.49
N ALA A 53 -7.60 -1.16 -2.35
CA ALA A 53 -7.08 -1.03 -3.70
C ALA A 53 -5.59 -0.68 -3.70
N LEU A 54 -5.18 0.29 -2.88
CA LEU A 54 -3.78 0.70 -2.73
C LEU A 54 -2.89 -0.46 -2.24
N VAL A 55 -3.31 -1.18 -1.19
CA VAL A 55 -2.56 -2.33 -0.67
C VAL A 55 -2.35 -3.38 -1.77
N LYS A 56 -3.39 -3.66 -2.57
CA LYS A 56 -3.28 -4.60 -3.70
C LYS A 56 -2.33 -4.14 -4.78
N GLU A 57 -2.30 -2.84 -5.10
CA GLU A 57 -1.35 -2.29 -6.07
C GLU A 57 0.09 -2.40 -5.59
N LEU A 58 0.34 -2.14 -4.30
CA LEU A 58 1.67 -2.30 -3.68
C LEU A 58 2.11 -3.77 -3.63
N GLU A 59 1.20 -4.69 -3.27
CA GLU A 59 1.47 -6.14 -3.31
C GLU A 59 1.78 -6.62 -4.73
N ALA A 60 1.00 -6.18 -5.73
CA ALA A 60 1.28 -6.46 -7.15
C ALA A 60 2.63 -5.85 -7.58
N GLY A 61 3.03 -4.76 -6.92
CA GLY A 61 4.32 -4.11 -7.01
C GLY A 61 5.53 -4.96 -6.59
N GLY A 62 5.28 -6.00 -5.79
CA GLY A 62 6.31 -6.85 -5.19
C GLY A 62 6.67 -6.45 -3.76
N LEU A 63 5.97 -5.48 -3.15
CA LEU A 63 6.17 -5.18 -1.73
C LEU A 63 5.45 -6.23 -0.88
N PRO A 64 6.11 -6.76 0.16
CA PRO A 64 5.46 -7.69 1.07
C PRO A 64 4.41 -6.98 1.94
N LEU A 65 3.28 -7.63 2.16
CA LEU A 65 2.14 -7.09 2.91
C LEU A 65 2.51 -6.59 4.33
N GLU A 66 3.47 -7.25 4.99
CA GLU A 66 3.95 -6.86 6.32
C GLU A 66 4.69 -5.51 6.30
N GLU A 67 5.46 -5.23 5.24
CA GLU A 67 6.12 -3.92 5.06
C GLU A 67 5.11 -2.83 4.72
N ILE A 68 4.11 -3.15 3.89
CA ILE A 68 3.00 -2.24 3.57
C ILE A 68 2.26 -1.87 4.86
N ALA A 69 1.87 -2.88 5.66
CA ALA A 69 1.20 -2.68 6.94
C ALA A 69 2.03 -1.82 7.89
N LYS A 70 3.34 -2.10 7.99
CA LYS A 70 4.25 -1.32 8.84
C LYS A 70 4.32 0.14 8.40
N ALA A 71 4.44 0.41 7.10
CA ALA A 71 4.58 1.77 6.57
C ALA A 71 3.29 2.58 6.72
N MET A 72 2.13 1.95 6.54
CA MET A 72 0.83 2.61 6.66
C MET A 72 0.35 2.81 8.10
N THR A 73 0.88 2.05 9.07
CA THR A 73 0.49 2.14 10.49
C THR A 73 1.47 2.94 11.34
N SER A 74 2.71 3.15 10.88
CA SER A 74 3.63 4.10 11.48
C SER A 74 3.17 5.52 11.15
N GLY A 75 2.37 6.14 12.03
CA GLY A 75 1.83 7.51 11.90
C GLY A 75 2.88 8.64 11.75
N GLU A 76 4.17 8.31 11.74
CA GLU A 76 5.24 9.12 11.18
C GLU A 76 5.87 8.31 10.05
N ALA A 77 5.29 8.42 8.86
CA ALA A 77 6.04 8.06 7.67
C ALA A 77 7.22 9.04 7.60
N ASP A 78 8.43 8.57 7.95
CA ASP A 78 9.66 9.27 7.62
C ASP A 78 9.86 9.20 6.11
N VAL A 79 9.00 9.93 5.39
CA VAL A 79 8.99 10.06 3.94
C VAL A 79 10.38 10.54 3.49
N THR A 80 11.01 11.40 4.28
CA THR A 80 12.37 11.89 4.06
C THR A 80 13.38 10.75 4.09
N GLY A 81 13.42 9.95 5.16
CA GLY A 81 14.33 8.80 5.27
C GLY A 81 14.04 7.70 4.24
N ALA A 82 12.78 7.51 3.85
CA ALA A 82 12.40 6.60 2.77
C ALA A 82 12.91 7.08 1.40
N LEU A 83 12.76 8.38 1.08
CA LEU A 83 13.26 8.99 -0.15
C LEU A 83 14.80 8.97 -0.20
N GLU A 84 15.48 9.21 0.93
CA GLU A 84 16.94 9.11 1.03
C GLU A 84 17.43 7.69 0.75
N ARG A 85 16.74 6.67 1.30
CA ARG A 85 17.08 5.27 1.07
C ARG A 85 16.85 4.85 -0.37
N ILE A 86 15.72 5.26 -0.95
CA ILE A 86 15.43 5.05 -2.38
C ILE A 86 16.49 5.71 -3.26
N GLY A 87 16.92 6.93 -2.95
CA GLY A 87 17.99 7.61 -3.67
C GLY A 87 19.31 6.86 -3.61
N ALA A 88 19.71 6.41 -2.42
CA ALA A 88 20.92 5.62 -2.22
C ALA A 88 20.88 4.28 -2.96
N ASP A 89 19.75 3.58 -2.94
CA ASP A 89 19.58 2.30 -3.65
C ASP A 89 19.63 2.49 -5.17
N LEU A 90 19.05 3.58 -5.69
CA LEU A 90 19.11 3.95 -7.11
C LEU A 90 20.54 4.25 -7.56
N ASP A 91 21.33 4.95 -6.74
CA ASP A 91 22.74 5.25 -7.06
C ASP A 91 23.59 3.97 -7.01
N LEU A 92 23.32 3.06 -6.08
CA LEU A 92 23.94 1.73 -6.03
C LEU A 92 23.62 0.91 -7.28
N LEU A 93 22.35 0.90 -7.70
CA LEU A 93 21.90 0.19 -8.90
C LEU A 93 22.48 0.80 -10.18
N LYS A 94 22.60 2.12 -10.27
CA LYS A 94 23.28 2.80 -11.40
C LYS A 94 24.76 2.46 -11.46
N GLY A 95 25.46 2.50 -10.32
CA GLY A 95 26.87 2.09 -10.26
C GLY A 95 27.07 0.63 -10.65
N ALA A 96 26.15 -0.25 -10.25
CA ALA A 96 26.15 -1.64 -10.70
C ALA A 96 25.85 -1.77 -12.20
N ALA A 97 24.96 -0.94 -12.77
CA ALA A 97 24.64 -0.92 -14.20
C ALA A 97 25.81 -0.46 -15.08
N ASP A 98 26.51 0.57 -14.63
CA ASP A 98 27.67 1.13 -15.34
C ASP A 98 28.86 0.17 -15.34
N ALA A 99 28.96 -0.69 -14.32
CA ALA A 99 29.97 -1.74 -14.21
C ALA A 99 29.54 -3.08 -14.86
N ALA A 100 28.29 -3.20 -15.33
CA ALA A 100 27.75 -4.46 -15.82
C ALA A 100 27.82 -4.60 -17.34
N ALA A 101 27.93 -5.86 -17.78
CA ALA A 101 27.84 -6.24 -19.20
C ALA A 101 26.50 -5.78 -19.81
N PRO A 102 26.43 -5.50 -21.13
CA PRO A 102 25.25 -4.94 -21.79
C PRO A 102 23.95 -5.74 -21.58
N GLU A 103 24.01 -7.05 -21.30
CA GLU A 103 22.85 -7.85 -20.95
C GLU A 103 22.20 -7.46 -19.60
N LEU A 104 22.99 -7.01 -18.63
CA LEU A 104 22.54 -6.57 -17.30
C LEU A 104 21.94 -5.16 -17.31
N GLN A 105 22.34 -4.31 -18.26
CA GLN A 105 21.77 -2.97 -18.43
C GLN A 105 20.28 -3.01 -18.77
N GLY A 106 19.85 -3.99 -19.58
CA GLY A 106 18.44 -4.20 -19.89
C GLY A 106 17.62 -4.57 -18.65
N LEU A 107 18.18 -5.41 -17.78
CA LEU A 107 17.52 -5.82 -16.52
C LEU A 107 17.38 -4.62 -15.56
N LEU A 108 18.42 -3.78 -15.48
CA LEU A 108 18.44 -2.62 -14.60
C LEU A 108 17.47 -1.52 -15.08
N ALA A 109 17.29 -1.35 -16.38
CA ALA A 109 16.27 -0.45 -16.91
C ALA A 109 14.84 -0.89 -16.54
N VAL A 110 14.58 -2.21 -16.58
CA VAL A 110 13.28 -2.77 -16.15
C VAL A 110 13.06 -2.58 -14.65
N ILE A 111 14.07 -2.84 -13.83
CA ILE A 111 14.01 -2.63 -12.37
C ILE A 111 13.77 -1.15 -12.04
N ALA A 112 14.53 -0.24 -12.67
CA ALA A 112 14.38 1.20 -12.46
C ALA A 112 12.97 1.69 -12.85
N GLY A 113 12.43 1.25 -13.98
CA GLY A 113 11.06 1.55 -14.39
C GLY A 113 10.01 1.02 -13.40
N ARG A 114 10.25 -0.15 -12.80
CA ARG A 114 9.37 -0.71 -11.78
C ARG A 114 9.43 0.10 -10.49
N VAL A 115 10.62 0.47 -10.01
CA VAL A 115 10.79 1.34 -8.83
C VAL A 115 10.10 2.68 -9.03
N GLN A 116 10.27 3.32 -10.19
CA GLN A 116 9.59 4.59 -10.52
C GLN A 116 8.06 4.45 -10.46
N SER A 117 7.51 3.33 -10.95
CA SER A 117 6.07 3.05 -10.91
C SER A 117 5.58 2.92 -9.46
N LEU A 118 6.34 2.24 -8.60
CA LEU A 118 6.01 2.07 -7.19
C LEU A 118 6.08 3.38 -6.41
N ILE A 119 7.09 4.21 -6.68
CA ILE A 119 7.18 5.56 -6.12
C ILE A 119 5.99 6.40 -6.54
N THR A 120 5.58 6.33 -7.81
CA THR A 120 4.43 7.09 -8.31
C THR A 120 3.14 6.68 -7.60
N ILE A 121 2.92 5.38 -7.39
CA ILE A 121 1.78 4.87 -6.62
C ILE A 121 1.85 5.35 -5.17
N ALA A 122 3.03 5.28 -4.53
CA ALA A 122 3.24 5.74 -3.17
C ALA A 122 3.04 7.26 -3.00
N LEU A 123 3.34 8.08 -4.01
CA LEU A 123 3.12 9.53 -4.01
C LEU A 123 1.67 9.93 -4.32
N GLN A 124 0.89 9.04 -4.93
CA GLN A 124 -0.54 9.25 -5.17
C GLN A 124 -1.39 8.93 -3.93
N ILE A 125 -0.79 8.44 -2.83
CA ILE A 125 -1.50 8.13 -1.59
C ILE A 125 -2.15 9.42 -1.06
N PRO A 126 -3.50 9.50 -1.07
CA PRO A 126 -4.19 10.64 -0.50
C PRO A 126 -3.92 10.69 1.01
N PRO A 127 -3.64 11.87 1.62
CA PRO A 127 -3.35 11.96 3.05
C PRO A 127 -4.53 11.50 3.93
N ASP A 128 -5.73 11.48 3.39
CA ASP A 128 -6.97 10.94 3.97
C ASP A 128 -7.06 9.41 3.94
N LEU A 129 -6.24 8.74 3.12
CA LEU A 129 -6.08 7.29 3.10
C LEU A 129 -5.05 6.78 4.11
N LEU A 130 -4.20 7.66 4.65
CA LEU A 130 -3.34 7.34 5.76
C LEU A 130 -4.22 7.23 7.01
N LEU A 131 -4.14 6.08 7.69
CA LEU A 131 -4.91 5.87 8.90
C LEU A 131 -4.51 6.93 9.94
N PRO A 132 -5.49 7.53 10.64
CA PRO A 132 -5.24 8.57 11.64
C PRO A 132 -4.50 8.05 12.88
#